data_AF-A0A918JXU2-F1
#
_entry.id   AF-A0A918JXU2-F1
#
_cell.length_a   1.000
_cell.length_b   1.000
_cell.length_c   1.000
_cell.angle_alpha   90.00
_cell.angle_beta   90.00
_cell.angle_gamma   90.00
#
_symmetry.space_group_name_H-M   'P 1'
#
loop_
_entity.id
_entity.type
_entity.pdbx_description
1 polymer ?
#
loop_
_entity_poly.entity_id
_entity_poly.type
_entity_poly.pdbx_seq_one_letter_code
_entity_poly.pdbx_strand_id
1 'polypeptide(L)'
;MKKYILFFCIGLLCKQLSAQVTGEVNVLDRDVFYIQYTPNIATEDFTYNRISGKLSIPPIRLKKLSLFTTIGLDIHQFDYKDSNQFRDATALDKFYNVNLSLFANYKFSDKWSLNLLAVPYIASNLEENLTSDDYNFNGLAYLERTFYCKKGGYIQLNIGAGYLTLNGTTTVNPIVQAKARFNENWSLVLGIPNTYVKWDINKKHSLKVIGEINDFSANLNGTNSFETVNNVDRAVFTSISSGVEYNYWITYSIGIILKATQSVWDNYELRNTNNESIYEFNTSFEHPFIGLGIKFNPIRSLQNSLNPL
;
A
#
# COMPACT_ATOMS: atom_id res chain seq x y z
N MET A 1 -34.25 3.42 13.76
CA MET A 1 -33.77 3.24 12.37
C MET A 1 -32.38 3.84 12.05
N LYS A 2 -31.80 4.73 12.87
CA LYS A 2 -30.47 5.34 12.60
C LYS A 2 -29.23 4.53 13.02
N LYS A 3 -29.37 3.48 13.84
CA LYS A 3 -28.22 2.68 14.35
C LYS A 3 -27.85 1.47 13.48
N TYR A 4 -28.76 1.02 12.61
CA TYR A 4 -28.52 -0.16 11.75
C TYR A 4 -27.85 0.18 10.41
N ILE A 5 -27.94 1.43 9.96
CA ILE A 5 -27.29 1.89 8.71
C ILE A 5 -25.76 1.92 8.88
N LEU A 6 -25.25 2.20 10.09
CA LEU A 6 -23.80 2.23 10.35
C LEU A 6 -23.18 0.82 10.32
N PHE A 7 -23.90 -0.20 10.80
CA PHE A 7 -23.46 -1.60 10.70
C PHE A 7 -23.66 -2.18 9.30
N PHE A 8 -24.66 -1.72 8.56
CA PHE A 8 -24.91 -2.16 7.19
C PHE A 8 -23.83 -1.65 6.20
N CYS A 9 -23.29 -0.45 6.42
CA CYS A 9 -22.16 0.06 5.63
C CYS A 9 -20.82 -0.64 5.94
N ILE A 10 -20.62 -1.14 7.16
CA ILE A 10 -19.41 -1.90 7.53
C ILE A 10 -19.48 -3.34 6.98
N GLY A 11 -20.67 -3.94 6.91
CA GLY A 11 -20.86 -5.30 6.40
C GLY A 11 -20.81 -5.44 4.87
N LEU A 12 -21.16 -4.40 4.10
CA LEU A 12 -21.19 -4.44 2.62
C LEU A 12 -19.86 -4.07 1.94
N LEU A 13 -18.85 -3.62 2.69
CA LEU A 13 -17.49 -3.37 2.16
C LEU A 13 -16.57 -4.60 2.26
N CYS A 14 -17.02 -5.70 2.89
CA CYS A 14 -16.19 -6.89 3.13
C CYS A 14 -16.21 -7.94 2.01
N LYS A 15 -16.84 -7.70 0.86
CA LYS A 15 -16.72 -8.59 -0.29
C LYS A 15 -16.47 -7.78 -1.57
N GLN A 16 -15.30 -8.01 -2.17
CA GLN A 16 -14.91 -7.69 -3.56
C GLN A 16 -14.11 -6.44 -3.89
N LEU A 17 -13.45 -5.77 -2.94
CA LEU A 17 -12.54 -4.70 -3.35
C LEU A 17 -11.30 -4.67 -2.46
N SER A 18 -10.32 -5.48 -2.83
CA SER A 18 -8.93 -5.25 -2.43
C SER A 18 -8.32 -4.28 -3.44
N ALA A 19 -7.13 -3.70 -3.24
CA ALA A 19 -6.40 -2.99 -4.31
C ALA A 19 -4.89 -3.09 -4.09
N GLN A 20 -4.09 -3.38 -5.12
CA GLN A 20 -2.66 -3.13 -5.06
C GLN A 20 -2.48 -1.64 -5.22
N VAL A 21 -2.05 -0.99 -4.15
CA VAL A 21 -1.54 0.36 -4.26
C VAL A 21 -0.15 0.34 -3.66
N THR A 22 0.81 0.12 -4.54
CA THR A 22 2.20 0.48 -4.34
C THR A 22 2.27 1.99 -4.11
N GLY A 23 2.35 2.37 -2.84
CA GLY A 23 2.52 3.75 -2.41
C GLY A 23 1.37 4.30 -1.55
N GLU A 24 1.72 5.23 -0.66
CA GLU A 24 0.79 6.06 0.09
C GLU A 24 0.00 6.99 -0.85
N VAL A 25 -0.93 6.42 -1.60
CA VAL A 25 -1.78 7.18 -2.50
C VAL A 25 -2.89 7.80 -1.68
N ASN A 26 -2.95 9.12 -1.74
CA ASN A 26 -4.04 9.88 -1.13
C ASN A 26 -4.11 9.79 0.40
N VAL A 27 -2.95 9.76 1.06
CA VAL A 27 -2.83 9.89 2.52
C VAL A 27 -2.78 11.35 2.96
N LEU A 28 -3.13 11.60 4.22
CA LEU A 28 -3.05 12.95 4.82
C LEU A 28 -1.61 13.36 5.17
N ASP A 29 -0.79 12.39 5.58
CA ASP A 29 0.62 12.62 5.92
C ASP A 29 1.49 12.02 4.81
N ARG A 30 2.26 12.84 4.09
CA ARG A 30 3.14 12.35 3.02
C ARG A 30 4.59 12.48 3.47
N ASP A 31 5.18 11.37 3.90
CA ASP A 31 6.59 11.36 4.26
C ASP A 31 7.46 11.51 3.01
N VAL A 32 8.53 12.33 3.12
CA VAL A 32 9.47 12.57 2.01
C VAL A 32 10.32 11.35 1.79
N PHE A 33 10.74 10.69 2.86
CA PHE A 33 11.46 9.44 2.78
C PHE A 33 11.02 8.52 3.91
N TYR A 34 10.94 7.22 3.64
CA TYR A 34 10.98 6.22 4.69
C TYR A 34 11.68 4.96 4.22
N ILE A 35 12.21 4.22 5.19
CA ILE A 35 12.60 2.83 5.04
C ILE A 35 12.01 2.05 6.20
N GLN A 36 11.45 0.88 5.92
CA GLN A 36 10.85 0.00 6.91
C GLN A 36 11.30 -1.43 6.64
N TYR A 37 11.67 -2.13 7.70
CA TYR A 37 11.96 -3.56 7.69
C TYR A 37 10.90 -4.30 8.52
N THR A 38 10.34 -5.35 7.93
CA THR A 38 9.51 -6.34 8.60
C THR A 38 10.33 -7.62 8.68
N PRO A 39 10.71 -8.08 9.89
CA PRO A 39 11.55 -9.24 10.07
C PRO A 39 10.81 -10.52 9.74
N ASN A 40 11.58 -11.61 9.71
CA ASN A 40 11.14 -12.97 9.45
C ASN A 40 9.90 -13.38 10.25
N ILE A 41 8.87 -13.81 9.53
CA ILE A 41 7.64 -14.42 10.06
C ILE A 41 7.45 -15.75 9.35
N ALA A 42 7.32 -16.81 10.11
CA ALA A 42 7.22 -18.16 9.57
C ALA A 42 5.76 -18.58 9.33
N THR A 43 5.57 -19.38 8.29
CA THR A 43 4.41 -20.25 8.06
C THR A 43 4.87 -21.70 8.11
N GLU A 44 4.02 -22.66 7.75
CA GLU A 44 4.47 -24.05 7.56
C GLU A 44 5.45 -24.19 6.40
N ASP A 45 5.25 -23.44 5.31
CA ASP A 45 5.96 -23.64 4.03
C ASP A 45 7.20 -22.76 3.86
N PHE A 46 7.20 -21.55 4.44
CA PHE A 46 8.26 -20.58 4.23
C PHE A 46 8.39 -19.61 5.40
N THR A 47 9.50 -18.86 5.42
CA THR A 47 9.67 -17.67 6.23
C THR A 47 9.66 -16.44 5.33
N TYR A 48 8.90 -15.41 5.72
CA TYR A 48 8.75 -14.19 4.95
C TYR A 48 9.33 -12.99 5.67
N ASN A 49 10.05 -12.14 4.94
CA ASN A 49 10.42 -10.81 5.40
C ASN A 49 10.27 -9.77 4.27
N ARG A 50 10.24 -8.50 4.66
CA ARG A 50 10.05 -7.40 3.70
C ARG A 50 10.88 -6.19 4.05
N ILE A 51 11.47 -5.58 3.04
CA ILE A 51 12.02 -4.23 3.11
C ILE A 51 11.19 -3.33 2.20
N SER A 52 10.69 -2.22 2.74
CA SER A 52 9.95 -1.19 2.01
C SER A 52 10.68 0.13 2.11
N GLY A 53 10.88 0.79 0.97
CA GLY A 53 11.50 2.10 0.87
C GLY A 53 10.71 3.04 -0.02
N LYS A 54 10.74 4.32 0.31
CA LYS A 54 10.10 5.38 -0.47
C LYS A 54 10.96 6.64 -0.47
N LEU A 55 10.99 7.34 -1.60
CA LEU A 55 11.53 8.68 -1.75
C LEU A 55 10.57 9.56 -2.55
N SER A 56 10.17 10.70 -2.01
CA SER A 56 9.32 11.68 -2.66
C SER A 56 10.12 12.94 -3.00
N ILE A 57 9.92 13.43 -4.21
CA ILE A 57 10.48 14.69 -4.65
C ILE A 57 9.58 15.83 -4.13
N PRO A 58 10.15 16.98 -3.70
CA PRO A 58 9.36 18.14 -3.33
C PRO A 58 8.32 18.50 -4.39
N PRO A 59 7.07 18.81 -4.00
CA PRO A 59 5.98 19.00 -4.95
C PRO A 59 6.17 20.27 -5.79
N ILE A 60 5.82 20.19 -7.07
CA ILE A 60 5.77 21.35 -7.97
C ILE A 60 4.35 21.91 -7.92
N ARG A 61 4.19 23.19 -7.54
CA ARG A 61 2.89 23.86 -7.41
C ARG A 61 2.78 25.03 -8.38
N LEU A 62 1.74 24.99 -9.22
CA LEU A 62 1.45 25.95 -10.29
C LEU A 62 0.00 26.42 -10.20
N LYS A 63 -0.25 27.48 -9.41
CA LYS A 63 -1.60 28.05 -9.15
C LYS A 63 -2.61 26.98 -8.70
N LYS A 64 -3.37 26.42 -9.65
CA LYS A 64 -4.41 25.41 -9.44
C LYS A 64 -3.89 23.97 -9.55
N LEU A 65 -2.71 23.75 -10.12
CA LEU A 65 -2.12 22.44 -10.34
C LEU A 65 -1.04 22.16 -9.30
N SER A 66 -1.06 20.98 -8.69
CA SER A 66 0.02 20.46 -7.85
C SER A 66 0.46 19.10 -8.37
N LEU A 67 1.76 18.91 -8.53
CA LEU A 67 2.38 17.69 -9.01
C LEU A 67 3.27 17.10 -7.92
N PHE A 68 3.17 15.79 -7.72
CA PHE A 68 3.93 15.04 -6.73
C PHE A 68 4.52 13.81 -7.41
N THR A 69 5.80 13.57 -7.16
CA THR A 69 6.52 12.42 -7.69
C THR A 69 7.12 11.63 -6.55
N THR A 70 6.91 10.32 -6.56
CA THR A 70 7.42 9.41 -5.54
C THR A 70 7.99 8.16 -6.21
N ILE A 71 9.16 7.72 -5.78
CA ILE A 71 9.76 6.44 -6.14
C ILE A 71 9.59 5.51 -4.95
N GLY A 72 9.11 4.30 -5.20
CA GLY A 72 8.96 3.25 -4.20
C GLY A 72 9.76 2.01 -4.57
N LEU A 73 10.24 1.30 -3.55
CA LEU A 73 10.90 0.00 -3.65
C LEU A 73 10.35 -0.91 -2.56
N ASP A 74 9.89 -2.08 -2.95
CA ASP A 74 9.60 -3.18 -2.04
C ASP A 74 10.45 -4.38 -2.41
N ILE A 75 11.07 -5.01 -1.41
CA ILE A 75 11.81 -6.27 -1.54
C ILE A 75 11.09 -7.27 -0.66
N HIS A 76 10.53 -8.29 -1.28
CA HIS A 76 9.86 -9.40 -0.63
C HIS A 76 10.82 -10.57 -0.66
N GLN A 77 11.14 -11.13 0.51
CA GLN A 77 12.00 -12.30 0.59
C GLN A 77 11.24 -13.47 1.21
N PHE A 78 11.36 -14.62 0.57
CA PHE A 78 10.83 -15.90 0.97
C PHE A 78 11.99 -16.86 1.18
N ASP A 79 11.94 -17.60 2.28
CA ASP A 79 12.90 -18.65 2.62
C ASP A 79 12.10 -19.93 2.82
N TYR A 80 12.07 -20.78 1.78
CA TYR A 80 11.25 -22.00 1.76
C TYR A 80 11.88 -23.08 2.63
N LYS A 81 11.05 -23.81 3.38
CA LYS A 81 11.56 -24.84 4.30
C LYS A 81 12.04 -26.10 3.57
N ASP A 82 12.86 -26.90 4.26
CA ASP A 82 13.44 -28.15 3.73
C ASP A 82 12.43 -29.17 3.17
N SER A 83 11.20 -29.17 3.69
CA SER A 83 10.13 -30.04 3.18
C SER A 83 9.54 -29.58 1.85
N ASN A 84 9.94 -28.40 1.36
CA ASN A 84 9.37 -27.79 0.17
C ASN A 84 10.26 -28.06 -1.05
N GLN A 85 9.63 -28.48 -2.15
CA GLN A 85 10.27 -28.68 -3.47
C GLN A 85 10.90 -27.40 -4.07
N PHE A 86 10.64 -26.23 -3.47
CA PHE A 86 11.16 -24.94 -3.89
C PHE A 86 12.36 -24.46 -3.04
N ARG A 87 12.87 -25.26 -2.09
CA ARG A 87 13.96 -24.84 -1.19
C ARG A 87 15.21 -24.30 -1.91
N ASP A 88 15.64 -24.99 -2.97
CA ASP A 88 16.84 -24.63 -3.71
C ASP A 88 16.53 -23.72 -4.93
N ALA A 89 15.30 -23.19 -5.01
CA ALA A 89 14.84 -22.36 -6.10
C ALA A 89 15.15 -20.88 -5.86
N THR A 90 16.40 -20.47 -6.15
CA THR A 90 16.84 -19.07 -5.97
C THR A 90 15.93 -18.05 -6.67
N ALA A 91 15.34 -18.44 -7.80
CA ALA A 91 14.38 -17.64 -8.56
C ALA A 91 13.11 -17.26 -7.79
N LEU A 92 12.80 -17.96 -6.69
CA LEU A 92 11.64 -17.72 -5.83
C LEU A 92 11.98 -17.04 -4.50
N ASP A 93 13.26 -16.84 -4.21
CA ASP A 93 13.72 -16.32 -2.91
C ASP A 93 13.40 -14.84 -2.74
N LYS A 94 13.52 -14.04 -3.80
CA LYS A 94 13.41 -12.59 -3.73
C LYS A 94 12.61 -12.03 -4.89
N PHE A 95 11.69 -11.15 -4.55
CA PHE A 95 10.91 -10.36 -5.51
C PHE A 95 11.09 -8.88 -5.24
N TYR A 96 11.32 -8.13 -6.31
CA TYR A 96 11.52 -6.70 -6.29
C TYR A 96 10.33 -6.03 -6.93
N ASN A 97 9.81 -5.00 -6.29
CA ASN A 97 8.79 -4.12 -6.84
C ASN A 97 9.27 -2.68 -6.81
N VAL A 98 9.56 -2.13 -7.98
CA VAL A 98 10.03 -0.75 -8.16
C VAL A 98 8.92 0.04 -8.85
N ASN A 99 8.47 1.13 -8.24
CA ASN A 99 7.37 1.92 -8.77
C ASN A 99 7.71 3.42 -8.83
N LEU A 100 7.11 4.10 -9.80
CA LEU A 100 7.15 5.55 -9.94
C LEU A 100 5.72 6.09 -9.88
N SER A 101 5.35 6.69 -8.76
CA SER A 101 4.05 7.35 -8.57
C SER A 101 4.09 8.80 -9.04
N LEU A 102 3.30 9.13 -10.05
CA LEU A 102 3.10 10.48 -10.60
C LEU A 102 1.67 10.96 -10.26
N PHE A 103 1.54 11.85 -9.29
CA PHE A 103 0.25 12.34 -8.80
C PHE A 103 0.03 13.80 -9.18
N ALA A 104 -1.08 14.08 -9.86
CA ALA A 104 -1.52 15.41 -10.24
C ALA A 104 -2.84 15.76 -9.55
N ASN A 105 -2.87 16.90 -8.88
CA ASN A 105 -4.06 17.48 -8.28
C ASN A 105 -4.39 18.81 -8.96
N TYR A 106 -5.56 18.92 -9.55
CA TYR A 106 -6.05 20.14 -10.19
C TYR A 106 -7.27 20.69 -9.44
N LYS A 107 -7.10 21.84 -8.76
CA LYS A 107 -8.14 22.52 -8.00
C LYS A 107 -8.96 23.43 -8.91
N PHE A 108 -10.18 23.02 -9.26
CA PHE A 108 -11.10 23.85 -10.04
C PHE A 108 -11.65 25.01 -9.20
N SER A 109 -11.92 24.73 -7.92
CA SER A 109 -12.41 25.66 -6.89
C SER A 109 -11.86 25.27 -5.52
N ASP A 110 -12.14 26.08 -4.49
CA ASP A 110 -11.74 25.79 -3.10
C ASP A 110 -12.31 24.47 -2.56
N LYS A 111 -13.42 23.99 -3.14
CA LYS A 111 -14.13 22.78 -2.67
C LYS A 111 -13.98 21.59 -3.59
N TRP A 112 -13.43 21.76 -4.78
CA TRP A 112 -13.41 20.71 -5.81
C TRP A 112 -12.04 20.57 -6.44
N SER A 113 -11.53 19.35 -6.47
CA SER A 113 -10.32 18.99 -7.17
C SER A 113 -10.50 17.71 -8.00
N LEU A 114 -9.74 17.62 -9.09
CA LEU A 114 -9.54 16.39 -9.85
C LEU A 114 -8.16 15.88 -9.52
N ASN A 115 -8.09 14.58 -9.28
CA ASN A 115 -6.88 13.90 -8.87
C ASN A 115 -6.61 12.79 -9.86
N LEU A 116 -5.39 12.75 -10.37
CA LEU A 116 -4.89 11.75 -11.29
C LEU A 116 -3.63 11.14 -10.69
N LEU A 117 -3.52 9.83 -10.74
CA LEU A 117 -2.33 9.08 -10.39
C LEU A 117 -1.98 8.15 -11.55
N ALA A 118 -0.72 8.17 -11.96
CA ALA A 118 -0.12 7.16 -12.81
C ALA A 118 1.01 6.48 -12.04
N VAL A 119 1.05 5.15 -12.06
CA VAL A 119 2.05 4.34 -11.36
C VAL A 119 2.55 3.25 -12.32
N PRO A 120 3.45 3.56 -13.26
CA PRO A 120 4.28 2.53 -13.87
C PRO A 120 5.12 1.84 -12.78
N TYR A 121 5.21 0.52 -12.85
CA TYR A 121 6.00 -0.27 -11.92
C TYR A 121 6.57 -1.52 -12.59
N ILE A 122 7.62 -2.06 -11.98
CA ILE A 122 8.27 -3.31 -12.36
C ILE A 122 8.15 -4.23 -11.16
N ALA A 123 7.67 -5.46 -11.36
CA ALA A 123 7.57 -6.48 -10.32
C ALA A 123 8.12 -7.81 -10.84
N SER A 124 9.30 -8.23 -10.36
CA SER A 124 9.99 -9.43 -10.87
C SER A 124 11.01 -9.97 -9.85
N ASN A 125 11.46 -11.21 -10.03
CA ASN A 125 12.61 -11.77 -9.31
C ASN A 125 13.97 -11.20 -9.80
N LEU A 126 14.00 -10.55 -10.97
CA LEU A 126 15.19 -9.92 -11.56
C LEU A 126 16.40 -10.86 -11.77
N GLU A 127 16.17 -12.16 -11.95
CA GLU A 127 17.24 -13.15 -12.22
C GLU A 127 17.83 -12.99 -13.63
N GLU A 128 17.03 -12.54 -14.60
CA GLU A 128 17.46 -12.25 -15.96
C GLU A 128 17.15 -10.80 -16.37
N ASN A 129 17.49 -10.45 -17.62
CA ASN A 129 17.16 -9.16 -18.20
C ASN A 129 15.66 -8.89 -18.13
N LEU A 130 15.30 -7.64 -17.84
CA LEU A 130 13.91 -7.20 -17.86
C LEU A 130 13.29 -7.40 -19.25
N THR A 131 12.09 -7.98 -19.25
CA THR A 131 11.27 -8.18 -20.45
C THR A 131 10.12 -7.18 -20.48
N SER A 132 9.37 -7.13 -21.58
CA SER A 132 8.17 -6.28 -21.67
C SER A 132 7.13 -6.63 -20.62
N ASP A 133 7.08 -7.88 -20.20
CA ASP A 133 6.01 -8.41 -19.35
C ASP A 133 6.21 -7.98 -17.89
N ASP A 134 7.45 -7.60 -17.52
CA ASP A 134 7.82 -7.05 -16.22
C ASP A 134 7.27 -5.64 -15.98
N TYR A 135 6.96 -4.91 -17.05
CA TYR A 135 6.42 -3.57 -16.98
C TYR A 135 4.91 -3.59 -16.81
N ASN A 136 4.48 -3.10 -15.65
CA ASN A 136 3.09 -3.03 -15.28
C ASN A 136 2.66 -1.58 -15.03
N PHE A 137 1.35 -1.35 -15.00
CA PHE A 137 0.80 -0.01 -14.84
C PHE A 137 -0.45 -0.02 -13.97
N ASN A 138 -0.42 0.79 -12.92
CA ASN A 138 -1.59 1.14 -12.11
C ASN A 138 -1.93 2.61 -12.34
N GLY A 139 -3.22 2.96 -12.23
CA GLY A 139 -3.66 4.34 -12.38
C GLY A 139 -4.97 4.61 -11.68
N LEU A 140 -5.17 5.85 -11.23
CA LEU A 140 -6.39 6.31 -10.55
C LEU A 140 -6.81 7.67 -11.07
N ALA A 141 -8.12 7.85 -11.24
CA ALA A 141 -8.72 9.14 -11.51
C ALA A 141 -9.94 9.34 -10.61
N TYR A 142 -9.96 10.40 -9.81
CA TYR A 142 -11.07 10.68 -8.91
C TYR A 142 -11.33 12.17 -8.72
N LEU A 143 -12.61 12.49 -8.55
CA LEU A 143 -13.06 13.79 -8.08
C LEU A 143 -13.06 13.79 -6.56
N GLU A 144 -12.54 14.86 -5.98
CA GLU A 144 -12.57 15.10 -4.55
C GLU A 144 -13.39 16.34 -4.25
N ARG A 145 -14.30 16.21 -3.28
CA ARG A 145 -15.09 17.32 -2.74
C ARG A 145 -14.72 17.56 -1.28
N THR A 146 -14.31 18.78 -0.97
CA THR A 146 -13.98 19.23 0.39
C THR A 146 -15.15 19.94 1.06
N PHE A 147 -15.43 19.53 2.29
CA PHE A 147 -16.40 20.11 3.20
C PHE A 147 -15.66 20.65 4.42
N TYR A 148 -15.66 21.97 4.59
CA TYR A 148 -15.03 22.64 5.72
C TYR A 148 -15.94 22.66 6.95
N CYS A 149 -15.39 22.35 8.11
CA CYS A 149 -16.11 22.33 9.38
C CYS A 149 -16.06 23.70 10.06
N LYS A 150 -17.17 24.15 10.66
CA LYS A 150 -17.26 25.49 11.32
C LYS A 150 -16.27 25.69 12.47
N LYS A 151 -15.85 24.62 13.15
CA LYS A 151 -14.92 24.65 14.29
C LYS A 151 -13.46 24.35 13.88
N GLY A 152 -13.14 24.46 12.59
CA GLY A 152 -11.88 23.99 12.02
C GLY A 152 -11.95 22.52 11.61
N GLY A 153 -11.04 22.12 10.72
CA GLY A 153 -11.00 20.79 10.12
C GLY A 153 -11.84 20.66 8.84
N TYR A 154 -11.80 19.48 8.23
CA TYR A 154 -12.46 19.20 6.96
C TYR A 154 -12.79 17.73 6.78
N ILE A 155 -13.71 17.46 5.86
CA ILE A 155 -14.02 16.14 5.31
C ILE A 155 -13.87 16.22 3.80
N GLN A 156 -13.15 15.28 3.21
CA GLN A 156 -12.99 15.10 1.77
C GLN A 156 -13.67 13.80 1.36
N LEU A 157 -14.55 13.88 0.36
CA LEU A 157 -15.17 12.71 -0.26
C LEU A 157 -14.61 12.54 -1.66
N ASN A 158 -14.14 11.34 -1.96
CA ASN A 158 -13.52 10.97 -3.22
C ASN A 158 -14.39 9.95 -3.93
N ILE A 159 -14.63 10.17 -5.21
CA ILE A 159 -15.31 9.24 -6.09
C ILE A 159 -14.59 9.18 -7.44
N GLY A 160 -14.36 7.98 -7.93
CA GLY A 160 -13.65 7.78 -9.17
C GLY A 160 -13.49 6.31 -9.55
N ALA A 161 -12.50 6.05 -10.38
CA ALA A 161 -12.15 4.71 -10.83
C ALA A 161 -10.63 4.56 -10.90
N GLY A 162 -10.18 3.32 -10.82
CA GLY A 162 -8.80 2.92 -10.87
C GLY A 162 -8.57 1.73 -11.77
N TYR A 163 -7.55 1.78 -12.59
CA TYR A 163 -7.01 0.59 -13.25
C TYR A 163 -5.93 0.03 -12.33
N LEU A 164 -6.24 -1.05 -11.61
CA LEU A 164 -5.42 -1.57 -10.51
C LEU A 164 -5.21 -3.07 -10.65
N THR A 165 -3.96 -3.49 -10.50
CA THR A 165 -3.59 -4.91 -10.35
C THR A 165 -3.97 -5.39 -8.97
N LEU A 166 -4.49 -6.61 -8.91
CA LEU A 166 -5.12 -7.14 -7.72
C LEU A 166 -5.07 -8.65 -7.70
N ASN A 167 -4.40 -9.25 -6.70
CA ASN A 167 -4.22 -10.70 -6.67
C ASN A 167 -3.78 -11.20 -8.06
N GLY A 168 -2.76 -10.56 -8.64
CA GLY A 168 -2.24 -10.84 -9.98
C GLY A 168 -3.11 -10.43 -11.17
N THR A 169 -4.29 -9.86 -10.95
CA THR A 169 -5.24 -9.53 -12.03
C THR A 169 -5.53 -8.04 -12.11
N THR A 170 -5.28 -7.43 -13.27
CA THR A 170 -5.54 -5.99 -13.48
C THR A 170 -6.96 -5.74 -13.93
N THR A 171 -7.68 -4.92 -13.17
CA THR A 171 -9.11 -4.62 -13.42
C THR A 171 -9.42 -3.15 -13.16
N VAL A 172 -10.53 -2.68 -13.73
CA VAL A 172 -11.07 -1.36 -13.40
C VAL A 172 -11.94 -1.47 -12.15
N ASN A 173 -11.53 -0.77 -11.09
CA ASN A 173 -12.15 -0.80 -9.78
C ASN A 173 -12.75 0.57 -9.44
N PRO A 174 -13.96 0.62 -8.85
CA PRO A 174 -14.49 1.86 -8.31
C PRO A 174 -13.66 2.33 -7.12
N ILE A 175 -13.42 3.63 -7.04
CA ILE A 175 -12.73 4.27 -5.92
C ILE A 175 -13.71 5.13 -5.17
N VAL A 176 -13.97 4.75 -3.92
CA VAL A 176 -14.76 5.54 -2.96
C VAL A 176 -13.95 5.67 -1.69
N GLN A 177 -13.68 6.89 -1.27
CA GLN A 177 -12.91 7.15 -0.06
C GLN A 177 -13.42 8.39 0.66
N ALA A 178 -13.44 8.34 1.98
CA ALA A 178 -13.69 9.48 2.85
C ALA A 178 -12.44 9.76 3.68
N LYS A 179 -11.90 10.98 3.58
CA LYS A 179 -10.82 11.47 4.44
C LYS A 179 -11.39 12.55 5.35
N ALA A 180 -10.97 12.58 6.60
CA ALA A 180 -11.36 13.64 7.51
C ALA A 180 -10.20 14.03 8.40
N ARG A 181 -10.08 15.33 8.66
CA ARG A 181 -9.30 15.88 9.76
C ARG A 181 -10.25 16.64 10.66
N PHE A 182 -10.60 16.04 11.79
CA PHE A 182 -11.60 16.59 12.70
C PHE A 182 -11.04 17.73 13.54
N ASN A 183 -9.78 17.60 13.93
CA ASN A 183 -9.02 18.60 14.68
C ASN A 183 -7.51 18.32 14.51
N GLU A 184 -6.66 18.96 15.31
CA GLU A 184 -5.21 18.78 15.23
C GLU A 184 -4.76 17.37 15.61
N ASN A 185 -5.55 16.68 16.45
CA ASN A 185 -5.23 15.37 17.01
C ASN A 185 -5.83 14.20 16.23
N TRP A 186 -7.00 14.36 15.61
CA TRP A 186 -7.75 13.25 15.04
C TRP A 186 -7.91 13.37 13.53
N SER A 187 -7.48 12.33 12.84
CA SER A 187 -7.72 12.16 11.41
C SER A 187 -8.15 10.74 11.07
N LEU A 188 -8.83 10.62 9.94
CA LEU A 188 -9.49 9.40 9.49
C LEU A 188 -9.36 9.31 7.97
N VAL A 189 -9.08 8.11 7.48
CA VAL A 189 -9.21 7.75 6.07
C VAL A 189 -9.94 6.42 6.04
N LEU A 190 -11.05 6.35 5.29
CA LEU A 190 -11.85 5.14 5.11
C LEU A 190 -12.04 4.89 3.62
N GLY A 191 -11.80 3.67 3.18
CA GLY A 191 -12.01 3.23 1.81
C GLY A 191 -10.74 2.65 1.18
N ILE A 192 -10.70 2.66 -0.14
CA ILE A 192 -9.65 2.00 -0.91
C ILE A 192 -8.76 3.07 -1.54
N PRO A 193 -7.43 2.89 -1.52
CA PRO A 193 -6.70 1.73 -0.98
C PRO A 193 -6.39 1.77 0.52
N ASN A 194 -6.49 2.95 1.13
CA ASN A 194 -6.02 3.18 2.49
C ASN A 194 -7.19 3.29 3.46
N THR A 195 -7.08 2.59 4.60
CA THR A 195 -8.01 2.72 5.72
C THR A 195 -7.24 2.86 7.02
N TYR A 196 -7.41 3.98 7.72
CA TYR A 196 -6.83 4.19 9.03
C TYR A 196 -7.55 5.26 9.86
N VAL A 197 -7.43 5.14 11.18
CA VAL A 197 -7.75 6.19 12.14
C VAL A 197 -6.45 6.60 12.82
N LYS A 198 -6.13 7.89 12.83
CA LYS A 198 -4.91 8.42 13.44
C LYS A 198 -5.23 9.35 14.59
N TRP A 199 -4.53 9.15 15.69
CA TRP A 199 -4.47 10.01 16.85
C TRP A 199 -3.06 10.58 17.05
N ASP A 200 -2.88 11.85 16.72
CA ASP A 200 -1.71 12.64 17.09
C ASP A 200 -1.81 13.01 18.58
N ILE A 201 -1.16 12.22 19.45
CA ILE A 201 -1.11 12.42 20.90
C ILE A 201 -0.49 13.78 21.22
N ASN A 202 0.60 14.11 20.53
CA ASN A 202 1.24 15.42 20.54
C ASN A 202 2.15 15.58 19.32
N LYS A 203 2.96 16.65 19.28
CA LYS A 203 3.89 16.91 18.17
C LYS A 203 4.94 15.81 17.95
N LYS A 204 5.27 15.01 18.96
CA LYS A 204 6.28 13.93 18.87
C LYS A 204 5.67 12.54 18.68
N HIS A 205 4.46 12.31 19.16
CA HIS A 205 3.87 10.98 19.24
C HIS A 205 2.56 10.91 18.50
N SER A 206 2.40 9.91 17.62
CA SER A 206 1.11 9.60 17.01
C SER A 206 0.89 8.11 16.91
N LEU A 207 -0.36 7.69 17.10
CA LEU A 207 -0.81 6.31 16.98
C LEU A 207 -1.82 6.22 15.83
N LYS A 208 -1.69 5.20 14.98
CA LYS A 208 -2.69 4.85 13.96
C LYS A 208 -3.23 3.46 14.22
N VAL A 209 -4.52 3.29 14.03
CA VAL A 209 -5.15 1.98 13.80
C VAL A 209 -5.33 1.87 12.29
N ILE A 210 -4.83 0.81 11.68
CA ILE A 210 -4.70 0.65 10.23
C ILE A 210 -5.35 -0.64 9.76
N GLY A 211 -5.94 -0.60 8.56
CA GLY A 211 -6.20 -1.76 7.73
C GLY A 211 -5.35 -1.63 6.47
N GLU A 212 -4.55 -2.64 6.16
CA GLU A 212 -3.62 -2.62 5.03
C GLU A 212 -3.84 -3.82 4.12
N ILE A 213 -3.49 -3.61 2.84
CA ILE A 213 -3.45 -4.66 1.83
C ILE A 213 -2.02 -4.68 1.31
N ASN A 214 -1.33 -5.79 1.55
CA ASN A 214 0.00 -6.06 1.01
C ASN A 214 -0.15 -7.04 -0.15
N ASP A 215 -0.16 -6.50 -1.37
CA ASP A 215 -0.32 -7.27 -2.60
C ASP A 215 0.91 -7.10 -3.49
N PHE A 216 1.50 -8.22 -3.95
CA PHE A 216 2.43 -8.20 -5.07
C PHE A 216 2.13 -9.34 -6.04
N SER A 217 2.35 -9.05 -7.31
CA SER A 217 2.33 -10.02 -8.40
C SER A 217 3.59 -9.77 -9.18
N ALA A 218 4.56 -10.67 -9.06
CA ALA A 218 5.86 -10.54 -9.68
C ALA A 218 6.04 -11.65 -10.71
N ASN A 219 6.60 -11.30 -11.88
CA ASN A 219 6.97 -12.30 -12.86
C ASN A 219 8.23 -13.04 -12.44
N LEU A 220 8.34 -14.27 -12.90
CA LEU A 220 9.53 -15.09 -12.80
C LEU A 220 10.29 -15.04 -14.12
N ASN A 221 11.49 -14.51 -14.04
CA ASN A 221 12.44 -14.54 -15.14
C ASN A 221 13.41 -15.70 -14.92
N GLY A 222 13.79 -16.39 -16.00
CA GLY A 222 14.71 -17.53 -15.98
C GLY A 222 14.05 -18.88 -15.68
N THR A 223 14.45 -19.53 -14.58
CA THR A 223 14.02 -20.91 -14.29
C THR A 223 12.57 -20.95 -13.84
N ASN A 224 11.71 -21.38 -14.75
CA ASN A 224 10.24 -21.41 -14.58
C ASN A 224 9.71 -22.85 -14.42
N SER A 225 10.61 -23.79 -14.09
CA SER A 225 10.31 -25.20 -13.87
C SER A 225 11.09 -25.70 -12.66
N PHE A 226 10.36 -26.21 -11.70
CA PHE A 226 10.82 -26.80 -10.45
C PHE A 226 10.46 -28.28 -10.44
N GLU A 227 11.06 -29.09 -9.57
CA GLU A 227 11.07 -30.56 -9.66
C GLU A 227 9.74 -31.22 -10.08
N THR A 228 8.62 -30.72 -9.56
CA THR A 228 7.25 -31.24 -9.79
C THR A 228 6.30 -30.21 -10.39
N VAL A 229 6.73 -28.96 -10.58
CA VAL A 229 5.88 -27.84 -11.01
C VAL A 229 6.54 -27.14 -12.18
N ASN A 230 5.90 -27.21 -13.34
CA ASN A 230 6.40 -26.62 -14.58
C ASN A 230 5.54 -25.44 -15.03
N ASN A 231 6.13 -24.58 -15.85
CA ASN A 231 5.48 -23.42 -16.47
C ASN A 231 5.00 -22.37 -15.45
N VAL A 232 5.79 -22.12 -14.40
CA VAL A 232 5.50 -21.02 -13.48
C VAL A 232 5.93 -19.71 -14.11
N ASP A 233 5.00 -18.78 -14.22
CA ASP A 233 5.20 -17.46 -14.82
C ASP A 233 5.24 -16.36 -13.75
N ARG A 234 4.44 -16.52 -12.70
CA ARG A 234 4.23 -15.47 -11.69
C ARG A 234 4.16 -16.01 -10.27
N ALA A 235 4.66 -15.22 -9.34
CA ALA A 235 4.42 -15.36 -7.91
C ALA A 235 3.44 -14.26 -7.45
N VAL A 236 2.31 -14.66 -6.86
CA VAL A 236 1.23 -13.77 -6.45
C VAL A 236 0.96 -13.92 -4.96
N PHE A 237 1.28 -12.89 -4.19
CA PHE A 237 1.04 -12.83 -2.75
C PHE A 237 0.08 -11.69 -2.43
N THR A 238 -0.97 -11.99 -1.67
CA THR A 238 -1.90 -10.98 -1.16
C THR A 238 -2.14 -11.23 0.32
N SER A 239 -1.97 -10.20 1.13
CA SER A 239 -2.26 -10.20 2.56
C SER A 239 -3.16 -9.02 2.92
N ILE A 240 -4.27 -9.30 3.60
CA ILE A 240 -5.17 -8.32 4.18
C ILE A 240 -4.98 -8.38 5.68
N SER A 241 -4.47 -7.30 6.27
CA SER A 241 -4.14 -7.27 7.68
C SER A 241 -4.70 -6.02 8.36
N SER A 242 -4.81 -6.10 9.68
CA SER A 242 -5.21 -5.00 10.53
C SER A 242 -4.25 -4.85 11.69
N GLY A 243 -4.06 -3.63 12.18
CA GLY A 243 -3.15 -3.43 13.29
C GLY A 243 -2.94 -1.99 13.69
N VAL A 244 -1.76 -1.75 14.26
CA VAL A 244 -1.39 -0.47 14.83
C VAL A 244 -0.05 0.01 14.31
N GLU A 245 0.06 1.31 14.10
CA GLU A 245 1.32 1.98 13.74
C GLU A 245 1.57 3.12 14.72
N TYR A 246 2.65 3.00 15.47
CA TYR A 246 3.14 4.04 16.35
C TYR A 246 4.28 4.80 15.68
N ASN A 247 4.21 6.13 15.74
CA ASN A 247 5.23 7.00 15.18
C ASN A 247 5.81 7.89 16.28
N TYR A 248 7.13 7.90 16.38
CA TYR A 248 7.88 8.75 17.29
C TYR A 248 8.82 9.68 16.54
N TRP A 249 8.66 10.99 16.72
CA TRP A 249 9.50 12.00 16.08
C TRP A 249 10.61 12.44 17.02
N ILE A 250 11.84 12.03 16.70
CA ILE A 250 13.05 12.38 17.43
C ILE A 250 13.34 13.87 17.28
N THR A 251 13.24 14.36 16.04
CA THR A 251 13.39 15.77 15.67
C THR A 251 12.12 16.26 14.97
N TYR A 252 12.10 17.54 14.56
CA TYR A 252 10.99 18.07 13.78
C TYR A 252 10.78 17.34 12.44
N SER A 253 11.84 16.74 11.89
CA SER A 253 11.83 16.15 10.54
C SER A 253 12.17 14.66 10.50
N ILE A 254 12.74 14.08 11.56
CA ILE A 254 13.15 12.66 11.61
C ILE A 254 12.28 11.92 12.63
N GLY A 255 11.74 10.78 12.22
CA GLY A 255 10.96 9.90 13.08
C GLY A 255 11.26 8.42 12.89
N ILE A 256 10.80 7.64 13.85
CA ILE A 256 10.80 6.18 13.86
C ILE A 256 9.34 5.71 13.74
N ILE A 257 9.15 4.62 13.02
CA ILE A 257 7.89 3.91 12.84
C ILE A 257 8.03 2.55 13.51
N LEU A 258 7.05 2.19 14.34
CA LEU A 258 6.83 0.83 14.82
C LEU A 258 5.42 0.42 14.38
N LYS A 259 5.34 -0.61 13.55
CA LYS A 259 4.08 -1.16 13.03
C LYS A 259 3.90 -2.58 13.54
N ALA A 260 2.68 -2.96 13.88
CA ALA A 260 2.32 -4.32 14.24
C ALA A 260 0.97 -4.65 13.60
N THR A 261 0.95 -5.58 12.65
CA THR A 261 -0.27 -5.98 11.93
C THR A 261 -0.49 -7.48 12.01
N GLN A 262 -1.73 -7.88 12.25
CA GLN A 262 -2.16 -9.27 12.23
C GLN A 262 -2.94 -9.49 10.94
N SER A 263 -2.55 -10.51 10.18
CA SER A 263 -3.30 -10.87 8.99
C SER A 263 -4.66 -11.48 9.34
N VAL A 264 -5.64 -11.13 8.51
CA VAL A 264 -7.01 -11.63 8.53
C VAL A 264 -7.24 -12.59 7.36
N TRP A 265 -6.56 -12.37 6.24
CA TRP A 265 -6.62 -13.23 5.07
C TRP A 265 -5.32 -13.10 4.29
N ASP A 266 -4.74 -14.24 3.92
CA ASP A 266 -3.54 -14.31 3.12
C ASP A 266 -3.69 -15.34 2.03
N ASN A 267 -3.02 -15.09 0.92
CA ASN A 267 -2.92 -16.04 -0.18
C ASN A 267 -1.53 -15.92 -0.81
N TYR A 268 -0.91 -17.05 -1.13
CA TYR A 268 0.34 -17.08 -1.87
C TYR A 268 0.30 -18.19 -2.90
N GLU A 269 0.37 -17.82 -4.18
CA GLU A 269 0.23 -18.75 -5.29
C GLU A 269 1.37 -18.57 -6.32
N LEU A 270 1.75 -19.69 -6.92
CA LEU A 270 2.50 -19.72 -8.17
C LEU A 270 1.52 -19.93 -9.32
N ARG A 271 1.59 -19.10 -10.36
CA ARG A 271 0.66 -19.11 -11.50
C ARG A 271 1.35 -19.29 -12.83
N ASN A 272 0.63 -19.86 -13.79
CA ASN A 272 1.06 -19.96 -15.18
C ASN A 272 0.73 -18.67 -15.97
N THR A 273 1.14 -18.63 -17.25
CA THR A 273 0.88 -17.51 -18.17
C THR A 273 -0.62 -17.27 -18.44
N ASN A 274 -1.48 -18.28 -18.22
CA ASN A 274 -2.94 -18.15 -18.30
C ASN A 274 -3.57 -17.63 -16.99
N ASN A 275 -2.74 -17.24 -16.00
CA ASN A 275 -3.16 -16.81 -14.65
C ASN A 275 -3.89 -17.92 -13.87
N GLU A 276 -3.63 -19.19 -14.17
CA GLU A 276 -4.14 -20.34 -13.41
C GLU A 276 -3.17 -20.69 -12.28
N SER A 277 -3.70 -20.97 -11.09
CA SER A 277 -2.92 -21.43 -9.93
C SER A 277 -2.35 -22.81 -10.20
N ILE A 278 -1.03 -22.94 -10.09
CA ILE A 278 -0.28 -24.20 -10.24
C ILE A 278 0.11 -24.75 -8.87
N TYR A 279 0.41 -23.86 -7.92
CA TYR A 279 0.78 -24.22 -6.56
C TYR A 279 0.29 -23.15 -5.58
N GLU A 280 -0.21 -23.58 -4.43
CA GLU A 280 -0.66 -22.71 -3.35
C GLU A 280 0.16 -23.02 -2.10
N PHE A 281 0.79 -22.01 -1.52
CA PHE A 281 1.57 -22.17 -0.28
C PHE A 281 0.68 -22.00 0.95
N ASN A 282 1.06 -22.66 2.04
CA ASN A 282 0.47 -22.41 3.35
C ASN A 282 0.85 -21.00 3.85
N THR A 283 -0.16 -20.14 3.96
CA THR A 283 -0.04 -18.74 4.44
C THR A 283 -0.58 -18.54 5.86
N SER A 284 -0.56 -19.58 6.69
CA SER A 284 -1.01 -19.50 8.09
C SER A 284 0.05 -18.84 8.97
N PHE A 285 0.10 -17.51 8.96
CA PHE A 285 1.02 -16.75 9.82
C PHE A 285 0.56 -16.82 11.29
N GLU A 286 1.34 -17.49 12.14
CA GLU A 286 1.03 -17.66 13.57
C GLU A 286 1.27 -16.39 14.42
N HIS A 287 2.02 -15.44 13.88
CA HIS A 287 2.46 -14.24 14.59
C HIS A 287 2.19 -12.96 13.79
N PRO A 288 1.96 -11.82 14.48
CA PRO A 288 1.82 -10.54 13.81
C PRO A 288 3.07 -10.12 13.05
N PHE A 289 2.88 -9.44 11.93
CA PHE A 289 3.92 -8.73 11.19
C PHE A 289 4.36 -7.52 12.00
N ILE A 290 5.60 -7.53 12.48
CA ILE A 290 6.20 -6.37 13.16
C ILE A 290 7.03 -5.59 12.14
N GLY A 291 6.89 -4.27 12.09
CA GLY A 291 7.64 -3.41 11.19
C GLY A 291 8.40 -2.35 11.98
N LEU A 292 9.68 -2.17 11.70
CA LEU A 292 10.51 -1.10 12.25
C LEU A 292 11.03 -0.24 11.12
N GLY A 293 10.88 1.07 11.23
CA GLY A 293 11.29 1.99 10.17
C GLY A 293 11.79 3.33 10.64
N ILE A 294 12.48 4.02 9.76
CA ILE A 294 12.92 5.40 9.91
C ILE A 294 12.27 6.21 8.81
N LYS A 295 11.85 7.43 9.15
CA LYS A 295 11.26 8.36 8.20
C LYS A 295 11.78 9.77 8.33
N PHE A 296 11.71 10.48 7.22
CA PHE A 296 12.08 11.87 7.10
C PHE A 296 10.96 12.67 6.42
N ASN A 297 10.56 13.77 7.05
CA ASN A 297 9.49 14.65 6.57
C ASN A 297 9.72 16.09 7.06
N PRO A 298 10.45 16.92 6.30
CA PRO A 298 10.75 18.31 6.66
C PRO A 298 9.55 19.24 6.53
N ILE A 299 8.46 18.81 5.87
CA ILE A 299 7.24 19.59 5.64
C ILE A 299 6.07 19.15 6.53
N ARG A 300 6.34 18.31 7.53
CA ARG A 300 5.33 17.74 8.43
C ARG A 300 4.45 18.79 9.12
N SER A 301 5.03 19.92 9.50
CA SER A 301 4.28 21.01 10.15
C SER A 301 3.17 21.59 9.25
N LEU A 302 3.38 21.59 7.93
CA LEU A 302 2.39 22.03 6.94
C LEU A 302 1.27 20.99 6.76
N GLN A 303 1.63 19.70 6.80
CA GLN A 303 0.68 18.58 6.70
C GLN A 303 -0.24 18.46 7.92
N ASN A 304 0.25 18.87 9.09
CA ASN A 304 -0.54 18.89 10.32
C ASN A 304 -1.57 20.02 10.41
N SER A 305 -1.67 20.88 9.39
CA SER A 305 -2.63 21.98 9.39
C SER A 305 -4.08 21.50 9.21
N LEU A 306 -5.02 22.30 9.71
CA LEU A 306 -6.47 22.08 9.51
C LEU A 306 -6.95 22.48 8.12
N ASN A 307 -6.03 22.87 7.22
CA ASN A 307 -6.33 23.18 5.83
C ASN A 307 -5.78 22.07 4.93
N PRO A 308 -6.55 21.56 3.97
CA PRO A 308 -6.06 20.56 3.04
C PRO A 308 -4.97 21.17 2.14
N LEU A 309 -3.92 20.38 1.89
CA LEU A 309 -2.79 20.75 1.03
C LEU A 309 -3.20 20.93 -0.44
#